data_AF-A0A3P6HNB5-F1
#
_entry.id   AF-A0A3P6HNB5-F1
#
_cell.length_a   1.000
_cell.length_b   1.000
_cell.length_c   1.000
_cell.angle_alpha   90.00
_cell.angle_beta   90.00
_cell.angle_gamma   90.00
#
_symmetry.space_group_name_H-M   'P 1'
#
loop_
_entity.id
_entity.type
_entity.pdbx_description
1 polymer ?
#
loop_
_entity_poly.entity_id
_entity_poly.type
_entity_poly.pdbx_seq_one_letter_code
_entity_poly.pdbx_strand_id
1 'polypeptide(L)'
;MDCPVSAGSRGLQAFLTGIDDEKRQAHRELLFSVDEAAVKKAAEQLKHQLEQSVALGRAVLGPKETSKWTKTNDWSLFDLLQQ
;
A
#
# COMPACT_ATOMS: atom_id res chain seq x y z
N MET A 1 -10.68 -0.39 -10.20
CA MET A 1 -12.05 0.08 -10.48
C MET A 1 -12.55 -0.44 -11.80
N ASP A 2 -11.74 -0.41 -12.86
CA ASP A 2 -12.14 -0.86 -14.21
C ASP A 2 -11.57 -2.20 -14.65
N CYS A 3 -11.01 -2.99 -13.72
CA CYS A 3 -10.61 -4.35 -14.05
C CYS A 3 -11.85 -5.23 -14.26
N PRO A 4 -11.85 -6.10 -15.29
CA PRO A 4 -12.97 -7.01 -15.51
C PRO A 4 -13.12 -7.95 -14.32
N VAL A 5 -14.36 -8.16 -13.89
CA VAL A 5 -14.72 -9.15 -12.87
C VAL A 5 -15.44 -10.30 -13.53
N SER A 6 -15.07 -11.52 -13.15
CA SER A 6 -15.78 -12.71 -13.60
C SER A 6 -17.23 -12.67 -13.10
N ALA A 7 -18.16 -13.28 -13.85
CA ALA A 7 -19.58 -13.27 -13.49
C ALA A 7 -19.84 -13.89 -12.09
N GLY A 8 -19.09 -14.93 -11.70
CA GLY A 8 -19.19 -15.56 -10.38
C GLY A 8 -18.58 -14.75 -9.23
N SER A 9 -17.82 -13.69 -9.54
CA SER A 9 -17.23 -12.78 -8.55
C SER A 9 -18.00 -11.47 -8.40
N ARG A 10 -19.08 -11.27 -9.18
CA ARG A 10 -19.92 -10.07 -9.06
C ARG A 10 -20.59 -10.06 -7.67
N GLY A 11 -20.46 -8.94 -6.95
CA GLY A 11 -20.98 -8.79 -5.59
C GLY A 11 -20.10 -9.39 -4.49
N LEU A 12 -19.12 -10.24 -4.80
CA LEU A 12 -18.22 -10.83 -3.80
C LEU A 12 -17.36 -9.76 -3.11
N GLN A 13 -16.93 -8.72 -3.84
CA GLN A 13 -16.20 -7.61 -3.26
C GLN A 13 -17.04 -6.88 -2.21
N ALA A 14 -18.29 -6.55 -2.52
CA ALA A 14 -19.21 -5.90 -1.60
C ALA A 14 -19.48 -6.78 -0.38
N PHE A 15 -19.63 -8.08 -0.57
CA PHE A 15 -19.80 -9.04 0.52
C PHE A 15 -18.58 -9.09 1.47
N LEU A 16 -17.36 -9.16 0.93
CA LEU A 16 -16.14 -9.31 1.74
C LEU A 16 -15.69 -8.01 2.41
N THR A 17 -15.92 -6.86 1.78
CA THR A 17 -15.35 -5.57 2.20
C THR A 17 -16.39 -4.54 2.63
N GLY A 18 -17.68 -4.80 2.39
CA GLY A 18 -18.75 -3.81 2.57
C GLY A 18 -18.71 -2.64 1.59
N ILE A 19 -17.86 -2.71 0.55
CA ILE A 19 -17.70 -1.69 -0.48
C ILE A 19 -18.67 -2.00 -1.63
N ASP A 20 -19.83 -1.36 -1.59
CA ASP A 20 -20.87 -1.41 -2.63
C ASP A 20 -20.56 -0.48 -3.82
N ASP A 21 -21.42 -0.52 -4.83
CA ASP A 21 -21.26 0.24 -6.06
C ASP A 21 -21.35 1.76 -5.84
N GLU A 22 -22.17 2.20 -4.89
CA GLU A 22 -22.35 3.61 -4.53
C GLU A 22 -21.07 4.18 -3.91
N LYS A 23 -20.47 3.47 -2.95
CA LYS A 23 -19.19 3.86 -2.34
C LYS A 23 -18.05 3.88 -3.36
N ARG A 24 -18.04 2.94 -4.32
CA ARG A 24 -17.07 2.94 -5.42
C ARG A 24 -17.26 4.16 -6.31
N GLN A 25 -18.50 4.48 -6.70
CA GLN A 25 -18.78 5.61 -7.55
C GLN A 25 -18.45 6.95 -6.86
N ALA A 26 -18.81 7.11 -5.58
CA ALA A 26 -18.44 8.28 -4.80
C ALA A 26 -16.90 8.44 -4.69
N HIS A 27 -16.19 7.34 -4.44
CA HIS A 27 -14.72 7.37 -4.45
C HIS A 27 -14.14 7.72 -5.82
N ARG A 28 -14.79 7.31 -6.91
CA ARG A 28 -14.41 7.67 -8.28
C ARG A 28 -14.45 9.17 -8.51
N GLU A 29 -15.53 9.81 -8.10
CA GLU A 29 -15.74 11.24 -8.26
C GLU A 29 -14.71 12.05 -7.46
N LEU A 30 -14.34 11.56 -6.26
CA LEU A 30 -13.24 12.12 -5.49
C LEU A 30 -11.89 11.98 -6.18
N LEU A 31 -11.60 10.84 -6.83
CA LEU A 31 -10.36 10.64 -7.57
C LEU A 31 -10.27 11.55 -8.80
N PHE A 32 -11.40 11.79 -9.48
CA PHE A 32 -11.44 12.69 -10.64
C PHE A 32 -11.31 14.17 -10.28
N SER A 33 -11.65 14.56 -9.05
CA SER A 33 -11.55 15.96 -8.60
C SER A 33 -10.19 16.31 -8.00
N VAL A 34 -9.25 15.36 -7.93
CA VAL A 34 -7.90 15.60 -7.39
C VAL A 34 -7.13 16.59 -8.26
N ASP A 35 -6.64 17.66 -7.64
CA ASP A 35 -5.77 18.66 -8.24
C ASP A 35 -4.35 18.63 -7.65
N GLU A 36 -3.47 19.47 -8.19
CA GLU A 36 -2.07 19.56 -7.74
C GLU A 36 -1.95 19.93 -6.25
N ALA A 37 -2.82 20.82 -5.77
CA ALA A 37 -2.81 21.28 -4.39
C ALA A 37 -3.20 20.15 -3.42
N ALA A 38 -4.19 19.34 -3.78
CA ALA A 38 -4.62 18.17 -3.01
C ALA A 38 -3.50 17.13 -2.91
N VAL A 39 -2.77 16.87 -4.00
CA VAL A 39 -1.62 15.94 -3.98
C VAL A 39 -0.52 16.44 -3.06
N LYS A 40 -0.15 17.73 -3.16
CA LYS A 40 0.87 18.34 -2.27
C LYS A 40 0.48 18.24 -0.81
N LYS A 41 -0.78 18.58 -0.49
CA LYS A 41 -1.31 18.48 0.87
C LYS A 41 -1.26 17.05 1.41
N ALA A 42 -1.64 16.06 0.60
CA ALA A 42 -1.59 14.66 0.99
C ALA A 42 -0.15 14.19 1.27
N ALA A 43 0.83 14.64 0.47
CA ALA A 43 2.24 14.32 0.66
C ALA A 43 2.79 14.92 1.96
N GLU A 44 2.45 16.17 2.27
CA GLU A 44 2.84 16.83 3.52
C GLU A 44 2.23 16.14 4.74
N GLN A 45 0.94 15.78 4.68
CA GLN A 45 0.26 15.03 5.74
C GLN A 45 0.90 13.67 5.97
N LEU A 46 1.21 12.93 4.90
CA LEU A 46 1.89 11.65 5.00
C LEU A 46 3.28 11.80 5.62
N LYS A 47 4.07 12.78 5.17
CA LYS A 47 5.39 13.08 5.74
C LYS A 47 5.29 13.33 7.24
N HIS A 48 4.36 14.17 7.67
CA HIS A 48 4.16 14.48 9.09
C HIS A 48 3.79 13.24 9.92
N GLN A 49 2.89 12.39 9.40
CA GLN A 49 2.53 11.13 10.05
C GLN A 49 3.72 10.17 10.16
N LEU A 50 4.56 10.10 9.12
CA LEU A 50 5.76 9.26 9.11
C LEU A 50 6.82 9.76 10.10
N GLU A 51 6.95 11.07 10.29
CA GLU A 51 7.86 11.67 11.27
C GLU A 51 7.41 11.40 12.72
N GLN A 52 6.10 11.29 12.96
CA GLN A 52 5.53 11.02 14.28
C GLN A 52 5.34 9.53 14.59
N SER A 53 5.28 8.69 13.56
CA SER A 53 5.08 7.25 13.72
C SER A 53 6.38 6.55 14.14
N VAL A 54 6.31 5.84 15.27
CA VAL A 54 7.43 5.02 15.78
C VAL A 54 7.51 3.66 15.07
N ALA A 55 6.45 3.23 14.36
CA ALA A 55 6.35 1.90 13.75
C ALA A 55 6.28 2.00 12.22
N LEU A 56 7.45 1.98 11.57
CA LEU A 56 7.57 1.80 10.13
C LEU A 56 8.13 0.42 9.82
N GLY A 57 7.37 -0.39 9.08
CA GLY A 57 7.84 -1.67 8.57
C GLY A 57 8.71 -1.47 7.32
N ARG A 58 9.94 -1.98 7.33
CA ARG A 58 10.83 -1.97 6.17
C ARG A 58 11.38 -3.36 5.92
N ALA A 59 11.34 -3.81 4.68
CA ALA A 59 11.92 -5.07 4.23
C ALA A 59 12.54 -4.87 2.86
N VAL A 60 13.72 -5.45 2.64
CA VAL A 60 14.41 -5.44 1.35
C VAL A 60 14.73 -6.88 0.98
N LEU A 61 14.36 -7.27 -0.24
CA LEU A 61 14.61 -8.60 -0.79
C LEU A 61 15.69 -8.48 -1.88
N GLY A 62 16.60 -9.45 -1.92
CA GLY A 62 17.56 -9.54 -3.00
C GLY A 62 18.48 -10.75 -2.87
N PRO A 63 19.47 -10.87 -3.77
CA PRO A 63 20.30 -12.07 -3.88
C PRO A 63 21.19 -12.25 -2.66
N LYS A 64 21.30 -13.46 -2.11
CA LYS A 64 22.07 -13.74 -0.89
C LYS A 64 23.56 -13.43 -1.04
N GLU A 65 24.07 -13.56 -2.25
CA GLU A 65 25.50 -13.53 -2.59
C GLU A 65 26.09 -12.11 -2.58
N THR A 66 25.27 -11.06 -2.44
CA THR A 66 25.81 -9.70 -2.36
C THR A 66 26.46 -9.43 -1.02
N SER A 67 27.68 -8.87 -1.07
CA SER A 67 28.40 -8.38 0.12
C SER A 67 27.77 -7.11 0.72
N LYS A 68 26.72 -6.57 0.09
CA LYS A 68 26.02 -5.36 0.54
C LYS A 68 25.02 -5.62 1.67
N TRP A 69 24.67 -6.87 1.96
CA TRP A 69 23.85 -7.16 3.12
C TRP A 69 24.68 -7.00 4.38
N THR A 70 24.30 -6.03 5.20
CA THR A 70 24.95 -5.79 6.48
C THR A 70 23.90 -5.83 7.57
N LYS A 71 24.06 -6.75 8.52
CA LYS A 71 23.25 -6.74 9.74
C LYS A 71 23.66 -5.52 10.55
N THR A 72 22.70 -4.65 10.83
CA THR A 72 22.90 -3.47 11.68
C THR A 72 21.96 -3.56 12.88
N ASN A 73 22.12 -2.70 13.88
CA ASN A 73 21.24 -2.72 15.06
C ASN A 73 19.76 -2.49 14.68
N ASP A 74 19.52 -1.80 13.56
CA ASP A 74 18.18 -1.46 13.09
C ASP A 74 17.64 -2.43 12.01
N TRP A 75 18.46 -3.38 11.54
CA TRP A 75 18.09 -4.29 10.44
C TRP A 75 18.47 -5.74 10.72
N SER A 76 17.46 -6.61 10.67
CA SER A 76 17.63 -8.07 10.72
C SER A 76 17.73 -8.65 9.30
N LEU A 77 18.72 -9.52 9.09
CA LEU A 77 18.88 -10.26 7.84
C LEU A 77 18.27 -11.67 8.00
N PHE A 78 17.42 -12.06 7.05
CA PHE A 78 16.77 -13.36 7.03
C PHE A 78 17.11 -14.10 5.74
N ASP A 79 17.53 -15.36 5.86
CA ASP A 79 17.65 -16.27 4.71
C ASP A 79 16.31 -17.00 4.53
N LEU A 80 15.65 -16.74 3.40
CA LEU A 80 14.31 -17.25 3.13
C LEU A 80 14.32 -18.72 2.65
N LEU A 81 15.47 -19.29 2.34
CA LEU A 81 15.59 -20.65 1.78
C LEU A 81 15.94 -21.73 2.83
N GLN A 82 16.12 -21.34 4.10
CA GLN A 82 16.48 -22.26 5.19
C GLN A 82 15.30 -22.60 6.12
N GLN A 83 14.05 -22.49 5.64
CA GLN A 83 12.85 -22.92 6.38
C GLN A 83 12.52 -24.40 6.14
#